data_AF-A0A1K2FDK2-F1
#
_entry.id   AF-A0A1K2FDK2-F1
#
_cell.length_a   1.000
_cell.length_b   1.000
_cell.length_c   1.000
_cell.angle_alpha   90.00
_cell.angle_beta   90.00
_cell.angle_gamma   90.00
#
_symmetry.space_group_name_H-M   'P 1'
#
loop_
_entity.id
_entity.type
_entity.pdbx_description
1 polymer ?
#
loop_
_entity_poly.entity_id
_entity_poly.type
_entity_poly.pdbx_seq_one_letter_code
_entity_poly.pdbx_strand_id
1 'polypeptide(L)'
;MLSRPAACTDSQPARPIASRSSTASSSSTDIWQYIAREEIELPSIYYAHKREVFRRDDMWLAAGDWGGPKRGETAETRLVRYRTVGDMSCTGAVDSRADTVEKIVTEIAASRLTERGATRADDRLSETAMEDR
;
A
#
# COMPACT_ATOMS: atom_id res chain seq x y z
N MET A 1 -29.29 -53.10 6.67
CA MET A 1 -29.15 -51.70 7.14
C MET A 1 -28.08 -51.04 6.30
N LEU A 2 -28.49 -50.26 5.29
CA LEU A 2 -27.59 -49.48 4.44
C LEU A 2 -27.23 -48.16 5.15
N SER A 3 -25.98 -47.72 5.03
CA SER A 3 -25.68 -46.31 4.78
C SER A 3 -24.24 -46.12 4.28
N ARG A 4 -24.13 -45.58 3.06
CA ARG A 4 -22.91 -45.09 2.41
C ARG A 4 -22.66 -43.64 2.88
N PRO A 5 -21.42 -43.18 3.06
CA PRO A 5 -21.18 -41.74 3.18
C PRO A 5 -21.24 -41.07 1.80
N ALA A 6 -22.13 -40.09 1.66
CA ALA A 6 -22.22 -39.21 0.51
C ALA A 6 -21.20 -38.09 0.65
N ALA A 7 -20.34 -37.95 -0.37
CA ALA A 7 -19.64 -36.71 -0.64
C ALA A 7 -20.67 -35.64 -1.04
N CYS A 8 -20.64 -34.49 -0.37
CA CYS A 8 -21.27 -33.27 -0.86
C CYS A 8 -20.20 -32.18 -0.89
N THR A 9 -19.80 -31.90 -2.12
CA THR A 9 -19.08 -30.74 -2.63
C THR A 9 -19.66 -29.43 -2.08
N ASP A 10 -18.84 -28.65 -1.36
CA ASP A 10 -19.12 -27.25 -1.09
C ASP A 10 -18.70 -26.42 -2.31
N SER A 11 -19.64 -26.24 -3.25
CA SER A 11 -19.55 -25.26 -4.32
C SER A 11 -20.00 -23.91 -3.76
N GLN A 12 -19.05 -23.07 -3.37
CA GLN A 12 -19.33 -21.65 -3.18
C GLN A 12 -19.60 -21.00 -4.55
N PRO A 13 -20.72 -20.29 -4.75
CA PRO A 13 -20.96 -19.57 -5.99
C PRO A 13 -20.02 -18.36 -6.07
N ALA A 14 -19.22 -18.30 -7.13
CA ALA A 14 -18.46 -17.11 -7.51
C ALA A 14 -19.43 -15.94 -7.67
N ARG A 15 -19.25 -14.89 -6.85
CA ARG A 15 -20.05 -13.66 -6.93
C ARG A 15 -19.76 -12.95 -8.25
N PRO A 16 -20.78 -12.43 -8.95
CA PRO A 16 -20.57 -11.76 -10.22
C PRO A 16 -19.78 -10.47 -10.00
N ILE A 17 -18.64 -10.36 -10.68
CA ILE A 17 -17.84 -9.14 -10.78
C ILE A 17 -18.71 -8.12 -11.53
N ALA A 18 -19.20 -7.11 -10.83
CA ALA A 18 -20.05 -6.08 -11.42
C ALA A 18 -19.30 -5.35 -12.55
N SER A 19 -19.88 -5.37 -13.74
CA SER A 19 -19.50 -4.51 -14.87
C SER A 19 -19.54 -3.04 -14.44
N ARG A 20 -18.42 -2.32 -14.54
CA ARG A 20 -18.42 -0.86 -14.37
C ARG A 20 -17.56 -0.13 -15.39
N SER A 21 -18.27 0.81 -16.03
CA SER A 21 -17.90 2.03 -16.72
C SER A 21 -16.47 2.55 -16.57
N SER A 22 -15.86 2.80 -17.73
CA SER A 22 -14.54 3.37 -17.97
C SER A 22 -14.34 4.76 -17.31
N THR A 23 -13.87 4.76 -16.07
CA THR A 23 -13.00 5.82 -15.55
C THR A 23 -11.69 5.13 -15.29
N ALA A 24 -10.59 5.56 -15.92
CA ALA A 24 -9.29 4.90 -15.78
C ALA A 24 -8.76 5.10 -14.34
N SER A 25 -9.24 4.29 -13.39
CA SER A 25 -8.60 4.07 -12.10
C SER A 25 -7.33 3.28 -12.36
N SER A 26 -6.17 3.84 -12.02
CA SER A 26 -4.94 3.04 -12.06
C SER A 26 -5.04 1.91 -11.03
N SER A 27 -4.36 0.79 -11.30
CA SER A 27 -4.44 -0.45 -10.49
C SER A 27 -4.28 -0.22 -8.98
N SER A 28 -3.40 0.71 -8.56
CA SER A 28 -3.23 1.02 -7.14
C SER A 28 -4.47 1.64 -6.50
N THR A 29 -5.16 2.58 -7.18
CA THR A 29 -6.42 3.16 -6.65
C THR A 29 -7.52 2.11 -6.63
N ASP A 30 -7.57 1.24 -7.63
CA ASP A 30 -8.56 0.17 -7.70
C ASP A 30 -8.43 -0.80 -6.50
N ILE A 31 -7.21 -1.18 -6.14
CA ILE A 31 -6.93 -2.01 -4.96
C ILE A 31 -7.41 -1.32 -3.67
N TRP A 32 -7.13 -0.04 -3.47
CA TRP A 32 -7.57 0.68 -2.27
C TRP A 32 -9.09 0.88 -2.22
N GLN A 33 -9.74 1.10 -3.37
CA GLN A 33 -11.20 1.16 -3.46
C GLN A 33 -11.83 -0.20 -3.20
N TYR A 34 -11.19 -1.29 -3.63
CA TYR A 34 -11.60 -2.65 -3.33
C TYR A 34 -11.53 -2.91 -1.82
N ILE A 35 -10.39 -2.60 -1.19
CA ILE A 35 -10.20 -2.73 0.27
C ILE A 35 -11.27 -1.95 1.04
N ALA A 36 -11.58 -0.72 0.62
CA ALA A 36 -12.63 0.09 1.23
C ALA A 36 -14.01 -0.55 1.10
N ARG A 37 -14.34 -1.07 -0.10
CA ARG A 37 -15.66 -1.62 -0.39
C ARG A 37 -15.91 -2.97 0.28
N GLU A 38 -14.88 -3.81 0.36
CA GLU A 38 -14.98 -5.13 0.99
C GLU A 38 -14.62 -5.08 2.49
N GLU A 39 -14.39 -3.88 3.05
CA GLU A 39 -14.07 -3.65 4.46
C GLU A 39 -12.89 -4.52 4.96
N ILE A 40 -11.86 -4.65 4.14
CA ILE A 40 -10.71 -5.52 4.44
C ILE A 40 -9.85 -4.86 5.52
N GLU A 41 -9.67 -5.54 6.65
CA GLU A 41 -8.76 -5.12 7.69
C GLU A 41 -7.32 -5.14 7.18
N LEU A 42 -6.61 -4.03 7.39
CA LEU A 42 -5.19 -3.90 7.06
C LEU A 42 -4.35 -3.69 8.31
N PRO A 43 -3.10 -4.16 8.30
CA PRO A 43 -2.13 -3.79 9.33
C PRO A 43 -1.99 -2.27 9.48
N SER A 44 -1.84 -1.81 10.73
CA SER A 44 -1.78 -0.38 11.08
C SER A 44 -0.64 0.38 10.40
N ILE A 45 0.42 -0.32 9.98
CA ILE A 45 1.59 0.24 9.30
C ILE A 45 1.26 0.91 7.95
N TYR A 46 0.17 0.49 7.31
CA TYR A 46 -0.31 1.07 6.05
C TYR A 46 -1.02 2.42 6.23
N TYR A 47 -1.51 2.69 7.44
CA TYR A 47 -2.12 3.95 7.81
C TYR A 47 -1.08 4.90 8.42
N ALA A 48 -1.34 6.20 8.29
CA ALA A 48 -0.49 7.22 8.90
C ALA A 48 -0.46 7.08 10.42
N HIS A 49 0.73 6.91 10.97
CA HIS A 49 0.97 6.82 12.41
C HIS A 49 2.23 7.60 12.77
N LYS A 50 2.31 8.05 14.03
CA LYS A 50 3.51 8.72 14.52
C LYS A 50 4.59 7.68 14.74
N ARG A 51 5.76 7.89 14.15
CA ARG A 51 6.92 7.02 14.34
C ARG A 51 8.19 7.84 14.41
N GLU A 52 9.09 7.41 15.27
CA GLU A 52 10.44 7.95 15.30
C GLU A 52 11.23 7.40 14.10
N VAL A 53 11.68 8.31 13.25
CA VAL A 53 12.39 8.02 12.01
C VAL A 53 13.61 8.91 11.89
N PHE A 54 14.65 8.41 11.23
CA PHE A 54 15.84 9.18 10.87
C PHE A 54 16.03 9.17 9.37
N ARG A 55 16.66 10.23 8.83
CA ARG A 55 16.92 10.34 7.39
C ARG A 55 18.27 9.73 7.06
N ARG A 56 18.30 8.80 6.11
CA ARG A 56 19.51 8.22 5.52
C ARG A 56 19.26 7.96 4.04
N ASP A 57 20.19 8.38 3.18
CA ASP A 57 20.10 8.21 1.73
C ASP A 57 18.74 8.70 1.16
N ASP A 58 18.28 9.87 1.62
CA ASP A 58 16.99 10.48 1.26
C ASP A 58 15.73 9.69 1.63
N MET A 59 15.86 8.64 2.44
CA MET A 59 14.75 7.84 2.95
C MET A 59 14.54 8.06 4.45
N TRP A 60 13.29 8.03 4.88
CA TRP A 60 12.94 7.93 6.30
C TRP A 60 12.98 6.48 6.74
N LEU A 61 13.87 6.15 7.67
CA LEU A 61 14.01 4.81 8.21
C LEU A 61 13.60 4.80 9.68
N ALA A 62 12.91 3.75 10.09
CA ALA A 62 12.61 3.54 11.50
C ALA A 62 13.75 2.78 12.18
N ALA A 63 14.14 3.23 13.37
CA ALA A 63 15.06 2.49 14.21
C ALA A 63 14.42 1.16 14.66
N GLY A 64 15.26 0.15 14.84
CA GLY A 64 14.84 -1.17 15.32
C GLY A 64 16.05 -2.06 15.60
N ASP A 65 15.82 -3.36 15.71
CA ASP A 65 16.86 -4.34 16.07
C ASP A 65 18.00 -4.43 15.05
N TRP A 66 17.74 -4.04 13.80
CA TRP A 66 18.73 -3.99 12.72
C TRP A 66 19.71 -2.80 12.85
N GLY A 67 19.32 -1.76 13.59
CA GLY A 67 20.09 -0.54 13.73
C GLY A 67 19.24 0.71 13.92
N GLY A 68 19.94 1.82 14.17
CA GLY A 68 19.35 3.13 14.38
C GLY A 68 20.16 4.25 13.73
N PRO A 69 19.91 5.50 14.12
CA PRO A 69 20.68 6.64 13.64
C PRO A 69 22.16 6.51 14.01
N LYS A 70 23.04 6.82 13.07
CA LYS A 70 24.50 6.91 13.26
C LYS A 70 24.88 8.29 13.79
N ARG A 71 26.16 8.46 14.16
CA ARG A 71 26.69 9.76 14.60
C ARG A 71 26.46 10.84 13.54
N GLY A 72 25.62 11.83 13.86
CA GLY A 72 25.24 12.93 12.95
C GLY A 72 23.85 12.78 12.33
N GLU A 73 23.24 11.60 12.41
CA GLU A 73 21.83 11.41 12.06
C GLU A 73 20.98 11.66 13.31
N THR A 74 19.87 12.38 13.13
CA THR A 74 18.93 12.68 14.22
C THR A 74 17.62 11.97 13.95
N ALA A 75 17.09 11.32 14.99
CA ALA A 75 15.76 10.74 14.94
C ALA A 75 14.71 11.80 15.26
N GLU A 76 13.64 11.82 14.48
CA GLU A 76 12.53 12.75 14.61
C GLU A 76 11.22 11.98 14.62
N THR A 77 10.27 12.39 15.47
CA THR A 77 8.91 11.84 15.41
C THR A 77 8.16 12.47 14.25
N ARG A 78 7.82 11.65 13.25
CA ARG A 78 7.07 12.09 12.06
C ARG A 78 5.78 11.30 11.91
N LEU A 79 4.82 11.89 11.22
CA LEU A 79 3.58 11.20 10.85
C LEU A 79 3.80 10.54 9.48
N VAL A 80 3.94 9.22 9.50
CA VAL A 80 4.38 8.45 8.34
C VAL A 80 3.49 7.24 8.09
N ARG A 81 3.49 6.75 6.86
CA ARG A 81 2.92 5.45 6.48
C ARG A 81 3.87 4.68 5.59
N TYR A 82 3.63 3.39 5.46
CA TYR A 82 4.42 2.52 4.59
C TYR A 82 3.58 2.08 3.40
N ARG A 83 4.10 2.32 2.20
CA ARG A 83 3.45 1.91 0.93
C ARG A 83 3.84 0.51 0.52
N THR A 84 5.04 0.10 0.92
CA THR A 84 5.63 -1.21 0.70
C THR A 84 6.15 -1.71 2.04
N VAL A 85 6.14 -3.03 2.23
CA VAL A 85 6.69 -3.66 3.41
C VAL A 85 7.75 -4.65 2.94
N GLY A 86 8.96 -4.48 3.44
CA GLY A 86 10.09 -5.40 3.28
C GLY A 86 10.90 -5.43 4.58
N ASP A 87 12.22 -5.58 4.48
CA ASP A 87 13.09 -5.50 5.65
C ASP A 87 13.16 -4.09 6.25
N MET A 88 13.29 -4.00 7.58
CA MET A 88 13.32 -2.72 8.29
C MET A 88 14.49 -1.81 7.87
N SER A 89 15.57 -2.41 7.36
CA SER A 89 16.77 -1.70 6.90
C SER A 89 16.60 -0.96 5.56
N CYS A 90 15.61 -1.36 4.75
CA CYS A 90 15.36 -0.81 3.41
C CYS A 90 13.91 -0.35 3.18
N THR A 91 13.04 -0.51 4.18
CA THR A 91 11.66 -0.07 4.10
C THR A 91 11.55 1.43 4.43
N GLY A 92 11.41 2.24 3.39
CA GLY A 92 11.26 3.70 3.51
C GLY A 92 9.86 4.11 3.96
N ALA A 93 9.79 4.83 5.07
CA ALA A 93 8.59 5.51 5.52
C ALA A 93 8.31 6.75 4.65
N VAL A 94 7.04 7.05 4.42
CA VAL A 94 6.61 8.22 3.64
C VAL A 94 5.81 9.14 4.54
N ASP A 95 6.16 10.42 4.55
CA ASP A 95 5.39 11.46 5.23
C ASP A 95 3.97 11.47 4.66
N SER A 96 2.98 11.21 5.52
CA SER A 96 1.58 11.12 5.11
C SER A 96 0.67 11.40 6.29
N ARG A 97 -0.49 12.00 6.03
CA ARG A 97 -1.56 12.21 7.02
C ARG A 97 -2.73 11.24 6.84
N ALA A 98 -2.60 10.24 5.98
CA ALA A 98 -3.68 9.35 5.61
C ALA A 98 -3.85 8.20 6.62
N ASP A 99 -4.59 8.47 7.70
CA ASP A 99 -4.91 7.51 8.77
C ASP A 99 -6.13 6.61 8.48
N THR A 100 -6.81 6.79 7.35
CA THR A 100 -7.94 5.94 6.91
C THR A 100 -7.81 5.58 5.43
N VAL A 101 -8.54 4.54 4.99
CA VAL A 101 -8.52 4.10 3.59
C VAL A 101 -8.98 5.22 2.65
N GLU A 102 -10.03 5.97 3.02
CA GLU A 102 -10.55 7.09 2.22
C GLU A 102 -9.51 8.20 2.08
N LYS A 103 -8.78 8.49 3.16
CA LYS A 103 -7.68 9.48 3.12
C LYS A 103 -6.53 8.98 2.25
N ILE A 104 -6.22 7.68 2.27
CA ILE A 104 -5.20 7.08 1.39
C ILE A 104 -5.62 7.19 -0.08
N VAL A 105 -6.87 6.84 -0.41
CA VAL A 105 -7.41 6.97 -1.78
C VAL A 105 -7.35 8.44 -2.25
N THR A 106 -7.74 9.37 -1.38
CA THR A 106 -7.69 10.81 -1.68
C THR A 106 -6.27 11.29 -1.90
N GLU A 107 -5.32 10.88 -1.05
CA GLU A 107 -3.90 11.22 -1.18
C GLU A 107 -3.32 10.70 -2.49
N ILE A 108 -3.60 9.43 -2.84
CA ILE A 108 -3.15 8.83 -4.11
C ILE A 108 -3.75 9.58 -5.31
N ALA A 109 -5.02 9.97 -5.24
CA ALA A 109 -5.67 10.75 -6.29
C ALA A 109 -5.08 12.17 -6.41
N ALA A 110 -4.75 12.81 -5.28
CA ALA A 110 -4.16 14.15 -5.23
C ALA A 110 -2.74 14.19 -5.77
N SER A 111 -1.90 13.18 -5.48
CA SER A 111 -0.55 13.08 -6.06
C SER A 111 -0.59 13.03 -7.60
N ARG A 112 -1.61 12.38 -8.19
CA ARG A 112 -1.81 12.42 -9.66
C ARG A 112 -2.23 13.77 -10.20
N LEU A 113 -3.03 14.52 -9.43
CA LEU A 113 -3.45 15.87 -9.81
C LEU A 113 -2.25 16.82 -9.85
N THR A 114 -1.30 16.67 -8.93
CA THR A 114 -0.05 17.44 -8.98
C THR A 114 0.84 17.10 -10.18
N GLU A 115 0.71 15.89 -10.76
CA GLU A 115 1.40 15.49 -12.00
C GLU A 115 0.74 16.03 -13.27
N ARG A 116 -0.57 16.33 -13.26
CA ARG A 116 -1.26 16.91 -14.43
C ARG A 116 -1.25 18.43 -14.48
N GLY A 117 -0.83 19.11 -13.41
CA GLY A 117 -0.79 20.56 -13.29
C GLY A 117 0.60 21.20 -13.38
N ALA A 118 1.69 20.44 -13.23
CA ALA A 118 3.04 20.98 -13.33
C ALA A 118 4.02 19.91 -13.82
N THR A 119 4.48 20.08 -15.08
CA THR A 119 5.72 19.52 -15.63
C THR A 119 5.76 17.99 -15.79
N ARG A 120 5.56 17.54 -17.03
CA ARG A 120 5.99 16.21 -17.51
C ARG A 120 7.46 15.97 -17.18
N ALA A 121 7.76 14.98 -16.32
CA ALA A 121 9.12 14.46 -16.17
C ALA A 121 9.27 13.07 -15.50
N ASP A 122 8.25 12.22 -15.31
CA ASP A 122 8.50 10.90 -14.64
C ASP A 122 7.55 9.75 -15.02
N ASP A 123 7.08 9.70 -16.28
CA ASP A 123 6.51 8.48 -16.91
C ASP A 123 7.58 7.39 -17.16
N ARG A 124 8.63 7.29 -16.34
CA ARG A 124 9.72 6.31 -16.51
C ARG A 124 10.02 5.60 -15.19
N LEU A 125 9.88 4.27 -15.25
CA LEU A 125 10.22 3.22 -14.25
C LEU A 125 9.00 2.84 -13.37
N SER A 126 8.37 1.66 -13.48
CA SER A 126 8.89 0.35 -13.91
C SER A 126 7.82 -0.51 -14.59
N GLU A 127 7.87 -0.58 -15.91
CA GLU A 127 7.61 -1.81 -16.66
C GLU A 127 8.88 -2.66 -16.58
N THR A 128 9.01 -3.56 -15.60
CA THR A 128 9.89 -4.75 -15.66
C THR A 128 9.79 -5.51 -14.33
N ALA A 129 8.97 -6.57 -14.27
CA ALA A 129 9.21 -7.79 -13.48
C ALA A 129 7.98 -8.72 -13.54
N MET A 130 7.71 -9.31 -14.70
CA MET A 130 7.07 -10.62 -14.76
C MET A 130 7.71 -11.36 -15.94
N GLU A 131 8.79 -12.05 -15.62
CA GLU A 131 9.50 -12.89 -16.57
C GLU A 131 8.66 -14.15 -16.82
N ASP A 132 8.38 -14.38 -18.09
CA ASP A 132 7.70 -15.56 -18.63
C ASP A 132 8.54 -16.81 -18.31
N ARG A 133 7.94 -17.76 -17.59
CA ARG A 133 8.33 -19.17 -17.67
C ARG A 133 7.20 -20.12 -17.27
#